data_AF-Q5YY28-F1
#
_entry.id   AF-Q5YY28-F1
#
_cell.length_a   1.000
_cell.length_b   1.000
_cell.length_c   1.000
_cell.angle_alpha   90.00
_cell.angle_beta   90.00
_cell.angle_gamma   90.00
#
_symmetry.space_group_name_H-M   'P 1'
#
loop_
_entity.id
_entity.type
_entity.pdbx_description
1 polymer ?
#
loop_
_entity_poly.entity_id
_entity_poly.type
_entity_poly.pdbx_seq_one_letter_code
_entity_poly.pdbx_strand_id
1 'polypeptide(L)'
;MAEVDPARVRAWELRVRIFGFCLYAVIPTVIGCGLLSTQVAEWAGIGVIQRAAIGYALIAQVVAIAVSWRTPPAGASLVVVRMLFFSSYAALAASAALLARKDDWELLTVPIFACMIIMLHAVYERCTQRFEAFGTGTRSDGDG
;
A
#
# COMPACT_ATOMS: atom_id res chain seq x y z
N MET A 1 -12.80 28.67 -26.80
CA MET A 1 -12.16 27.56 -26.05
C MET A 1 -13.27 26.89 -25.26
N ALA A 2 -13.47 25.58 -25.38
CA ALA A 2 -14.53 24.89 -24.64
C ALA A 2 -14.20 24.92 -23.15
N GLU A 3 -15.09 25.49 -22.35
CA GLU A 3 -14.97 25.56 -20.89
C GLU A 3 -15.00 24.12 -20.36
N VAL A 4 -13.87 23.67 -19.81
CA VAL A 4 -13.76 22.32 -19.27
C VAL A 4 -14.49 22.29 -17.92
N ASP A 5 -15.59 21.55 -17.87
CA ASP A 5 -16.39 21.40 -16.64
C ASP A 5 -15.53 20.84 -15.48
N PRO A 6 -15.33 21.59 -14.39
CA PRO A 6 -14.51 21.18 -13.26
C PRO A 6 -15.05 19.91 -12.57
N ALA A 7 -16.36 19.64 -12.65
CA ALA A 7 -16.95 18.41 -12.10
C ALA A 7 -16.49 17.17 -12.88
N ARG A 8 -16.37 17.29 -14.21
CA ARG A 8 -15.90 16.21 -15.09
C ARG A 8 -14.42 15.90 -14.87
N VAL A 9 -13.59 16.92 -14.66
CA VAL A 9 -12.15 16.76 -14.32
C VAL A 9 -12.00 16.03 -13.00
N ARG A 10 -12.72 16.48 -11.96
CA ARG A 10 -12.67 15.85 -10.62
C ARG A 10 -13.12 14.38 -10.64
N ALA A 11 -14.18 14.06 -11.40
CA ALA A 11 -14.65 12.70 -11.56
C ALA A 11 -13.65 11.81 -12.30
N TRP A 12 -12.96 12.34 -13.31
CA TRP A 12 -11.90 11.65 -14.03
C TRP A 12 -10.69 11.38 -13.12
N GLU A 13 -10.21 12.38 -12.38
CA GLU A 13 -9.10 12.24 -11.43
C GLU A 13 -9.40 11.18 -10.36
N LEU A 14 -10.63 11.14 -9.84
CA LEU A 14 -11.04 10.13 -8.88
C LEU A 14 -11.01 8.72 -9.49
N ARG A 15 -11.42 8.55 -10.75
CA ARG A 15 -11.33 7.25 -11.46
C ARG A 15 -9.89 6.81 -11.66
N VAL A 16 -9.02 7.71 -12.11
CA VAL A 16 -7.58 7.42 -12.30
C VAL A 16 -6.93 7.05 -10.97
N ARG A 17 -7.29 7.73 -9.88
CA ARG A 17 -6.83 7.42 -8.52
C ARG A 17 -7.27 6.03 -8.06
N ILE A 18 -8.55 5.67 -8.24
CA ILE A 18 -9.07 4.34 -7.91
C ILE A 18 -8.36 3.27 -8.73
N PHE A 19 -8.17 3.50 -10.04
CA PHE A 19 -7.41 2.59 -10.90
C PHE A 19 -5.97 2.41 -10.41
N GLY A 20 -5.30 3.50 -10.03
CA GLY A 20 -3.99 3.46 -9.40
C GLY A 20 -3.98 2.62 -8.12
N PHE A 21 -4.95 2.82 -7.22
CA PHE A 21 -5.07 1.99 -6.01
C PHE A 21 -5.25 0.51 -6.34
N CYS A 22 -6.12 0.17 -7.28
CA CYS A 22 -6.31 -1.22 -7.70
C CYS A 22 -5.00 -1.84 -8.20
N LEU A 23 -4.26 -1.13 -9.06
CA LEU A 23 -3.05 -1.65 -9.68
C LEU A 23 -1.93 -1.90 -8.65
N TYR A 24 -1.74 -0.98 -7.71
CA TYR A 24 -0.74 -1.14 -6.63
C TYR A 24 -1.19 -2.12 -5.54
N ALA A 25 -2.49 -2.27 -5.30
CA ALA A 25 -3.02 -3.17 -4.28
C ALA A 25 -3.02 -4.65 -4.73
N VAL A 26 -3.23 -4.92 -6.02
CA VAL A 26 -3.38 -6.29 -6.54
C VAL A 26 -2.16 -7.15 -6.24
N ILE A 27 -0.95 -6.64 -6.48
CA ILE A 27 0.28 -7.43 -6.33
C ILE A 27 0.50 -7.90 -4.87
N PRO A 28 0.54 -7.00 -3.85
CA PRO A 28 0.70 -7.43 -2.46
C PRO A 28 -0.49 -8.27 -1.98
N THR A 29 -1.71 -8.04 -2.50
CA THR A 29 -2.88 -8.87 -2.15
C THR A 29 -2.77 -10.29 -2.70
N VAL A 30 -2.38 -10.47 -3.96
CA VAL A 30 -2.22 -11.80 -4.57
C VAL A 30 -1.11 -12.57 -3.87
N ILE A 31 0.04 -11.92 -3.62
CA ILE A 31 1.15 -12.52 -2.88
C ILE A 31 0.70 -12.90 -1.47
N GLY A 32 0.15 -11.96 -0.71
CA GLY A 32 -0.28 -12.19 0.66
C GLY A 32 -1.35 -13.29 0.77
N CYS A 33 -2.36 -13.28 -0.09
CA CYS A 33 -3.38 -14.35 -0.14
C CYS A 33 -2.77 -15.70 -0.50
N GLY A 34 -1.81 -15.73 -1.44
CA GLY A 34 -1.05 -16.93 -1.78
C GLY A 34 -0.35 -17.50 -0.55
N LEU A 35 0.38 -16.66 0.21
CA LEU A 35 1.11 -17.05 1.42
C LEU A 35 0.20 -17.35 2.63
N LEU A 36 -1.08 -17.02 2.57
CA LEU A 36 -2.08 -17.44 3.55
C LEU A 36 -2.66 -18.82 3.25
N SER A 37 -2.61 -19.26 1.99
CA SER A 37 -3.02 -20.60 1.59
C SER A 37 -2.14 -21.64 2.25
N THR A 38 -2.75 -22.65 2.89
CA THR A 38 -2.04 -23.67 3.66
C THR A 38 -1.00 -24.41 2.83
N GLN A 39 -1.30 -24.72 1.57
CA GLN A 39 -0.39 -25.39 0.65
C GLN A 39 0.87 -24.57 0.41
N VAL A 40 0.75 -23.33 -0.07
CA VAL A 40 1.90 -22.48 -0.38
C VAL A 40 2.70 -22.15 0.88
N ALA A 41 2.01 -21.95 2.00
CA ALA A 41 2.64 -21.57 3.25
C ALA A 41 3.39 -22.72 3.93
N GLU A 42 2.95 -23.97 3.77
CA GLU A 42 3.72 -25.14 4.19
C GLU A 42 4.96 -25.33 3.32
N TRP A 43 4.84 -25.16 2.00
CA TRP A 43 5.98 -25.17 1.09
C TRP A 43 6.99 -24.08 1.44
N ALA A 44 6.55 -22.84 1.65
CA ALA A 44 7.42 -21.70 1.96
C ALA A 44 7.95 -21.67 3.42
N GLY A 45 7.68 -22.70 4.23
CA GLY A 45 8.09 -22.75 5.64
C GLY A 45 7.45 -21.68 6.54
N ILE A 46 6.28 -21.14 6.15
CA ILE A 46 5.60 -20.04 6.84
C ILE A 46 4.69 -20.57 7.95
N GLY A 47 5.11 -20.31 9.19
CA GLY A 47 4.36 -20.63 10.40
C GLY A 47 3.17 -19.71 10.67
N VAL A 48 2.41 -20.04 11.71
CA VAL A 48 1.16 -19.34 12.09
C VAL A 48 1.39 -17.86 12.39
N ILE A 49 2.49 -17.51 13.08
CA ILE A 49 2.81 -16.13 13.45
C ILE A 49 3.02 -15.28 12.20
N GLN A 50 3.73 -15.81 11.21
CA GLN A 50 4.00 -15.12 9.96
C GLN A 50 2.73 -14.95 9.13
N ARG A 51 1.86 -15.96 9.08
CA ARG A 51 0.53 -15.84 8.44
C ARG A 51 -0.32 -14.76 9.12
N ALA A 52 -0.30 -14.67 10.44
CA ALA A 52 -1.00 -13.62 11.16
C ALA A 52 -0.47 -12.21 10.81
N ALA A 53 0.86 -12.05 10.70
CA ALA A 53 1.47 -10.78 10.28
C ALA A 53 1.11 -10.41 8.83
N ILE A 54 1.09 -11.37 7.91
CA ILE A 54 0.66 -11.18 6.52
C ILE A 54 -0.81 -10.76 6.48
N GLY A 55 -1.69 -11.48 7.20
CA GLY A 55 -3.12 -11.14 7.27
C GLY A 55 -3.36 -9.74 7.84
N TYR A 56 -2.63 -9.38 8.89
CA TYR A 56 -2.68 -8.03 9.46
C TYR A 56 -2.28 -6.96 8.44
N ALA A 57 -1.18 -7.16 7.71
CA ALA A 57 -0.71 -6.23 6.68
C ALA A 57 -1.74 -6.04 5.56
N LEU A 58 -2.42 -7.11 5.13
CA LEU A 58 -3.48 -7.03 4.13
C LEU A 58 -4.71 -6.25 4.65
N ILE A 59 -5.11 -6.46 5.91
CA ILE A 59 -6.20 -5.70 6.52
C ILE A 59 -5.84 -4.21 6.60
N ALA A 60 -4.63 -3.89 7.05
CA ALA A 60 -4.13 -2.52 7.12
C ALA A 60 -4.14 -1.84 5.75
N GLN A 61 -3.75 -2.55 4.69
CA GLN A 61 -3.82 -2.09 3.31
C GLN A 61 -5.27 -1.75 2.90
N VAL A 62 -6.23 -2.65 3.14
CA VAL A 62 -7.65 -2.44 2.80
C VAL A 62 -8.22 -1.23 3.54
N VAL A 63 -7.95 -1.13 4.85
CA VAL A 63 -8.41 0.01 5.66
C VAL A 63 -7.81 1.32 5.17
N ALA A 64 -6.52 1.35 4.86
CA ALA A 64 -5.87 2.56 4.35
C ALA A 64 -6.43 3.01 2.99
N ILE A 65 -6.71 2.07 2.08
CA ILE A 65 -7.35 2.35 0.80
C ILE A 65 -8.77 2.88 1.02
N ALA A 66 -9.54 2.25 1.90
CA ALA A 66 -10.90 2.69 2.23
C ALA A 66 -10.96 4.09 2.86
N VAL A 67 -9.94 4.49 3.63
CA VAL A 67 -9.82 5.85 4.16
C VAL A 67 -9.38 6.84 3.07
N SER A 68 -8.56 6.40 2.12
CA SER A 68 -7.88 7.27 1.14
C SER A 68 -8.53 7.31 -0.25
N TRP A 69 -9.61 6.55 -0.49
CA TRP A 69 -10.20 6.39 -1.83
C TRP A 69 -10.89 7.64 -2.36
N ARG A 70 -11.58 8.40 -1.50
CA ARG A 70 -12.34 9.61 -1.88
C ARG A 70 -11.50 10.88 -1.79
N THR A 71 -10.68 10.99 -0.75
CA THR A 71 -9.86 12.16 -0.47
C THR A 71 -8.53 11.71 0.13
N PRO A 72 -7.41 12.39 -0.18
CA PRO A 72 -6.15 12.10 0.47
C PRO A 72 -6.27 12.35 1.97
N PRO A 73 -5.72 11.47 2.82
CA PRO A 73 -5.82 11.60 4.25
C PRO A 73 -5.06 12.85 4.72
N ALA A 74 -5.65 13.57 5.67
CA ALA A 74 -5.11 14.78 6.28
C ALA A 74 -5.36 14.78 7.79
N GLY A 75 -4.53 15.52 8.54
CA GLY A 75 -4.62 15.61 10.00
C GLY A 75 -4.59 14.24 10.67
N ALA A 76 -5.58 13.95 11.53
CA ALA A 76 -5.68 12.69 12.27
C ALA A 76 -5.75 11.45 11.37
N SER A 77 -6.47 11.51 10.23
CA SER A 77 -6.58 10.38 9.31
C SER A 77 -5.24 9.98 8.68
N LEU A 78 -4.36 10.96 8.43
CA LEU A 78 -3.00 10.71 7.94
C LEU A 78 -2.14 9.98 8.98
N VAL A 79 -2.29 10.36 10.25
CA VAL A 79 -1.58 9.70 11.36
C VAL A 79 -2.02 8.24 11.49
N VAL A 80 -3.33 7.97 11.39
CA VAL A 80 -3.88 6.60 11.42
C VAL A 80 -3.32 5.76 10.28
N VAL A 81 -3.37 6.27 9.04
CA VAL A 81 -2.82 5.56 7.87
C VAL A 81 -1.32 5.29 8.04
N ARG A 82 -0.54 6.28 8.48
CA ARG A 82 0.89 6.10 8.78
C ARG A 82 1.14 5.02 9.83
N MET A 83 0.40 5.04 10.93
CA MET A 83 0.54 4.05 12.00
C MET A 83 0.19 2.64 11.53
N LEU A 84 -0.86 2.48 10.72
CA LEU A 84 -1.25 1.18 10.15
C LEU A 84 -0.15 0.60 9.26
N PHE A 85 0.44 1.40 8.39
CA PHE A 85 1.54 0.94 7.54
C PHE A 85 2.82 0.67 8.34
N PHE A 86 3.19 1.56 9.26
CA PHE A 86 4.38 1.39 10.09
C PHE A 86 4.31 0.12 10.94
N SER A 87 3.18 -0.12 11.62
CA SER A 87 2.97 -1.34 12.40
C SER A 87 2.96 -2.59 11.52
N SER A 88 2.42 -2.52 10.30
CA SER A 88 2.48 -3.62 9.33
C SER A 88 3.92 -3.94 8.91
N TYR A 89 4.73 -2.92 8.63
CA TYR A 89 6.16 -3.10 8.32
C TYR A 89 6.91 -3.74 9.48
N ALA A 90 6.66 -3.27 10.71
CA ALA A 90 7.28 -3.83 11.91
C ALA A 90 6.89 -5.30 12.11
N ALA A 91 5.60 -5.64 11.93
CA ALA A 91 5.12 -7.01 12.05
C ALA A 91 5.75 -7.95 11.00
N LEU A 92 5.85 -7.50 9.75
CA LEU A 92 6.49 -8.25 8.66
C LEU A 92 8.00 -8.41 8.88
N ALA A 93 8.69 -7.35 9.28
CA ALA A 93 10.13 -7.37 9.55
C ALA A 93 10.48 -8.27 10.75
N ALA A 94 9.71 -8.18 11.84
CA ALA A 94 9.88 -9.07 12.99
C ALA A 94 9.61 -10.54 12.62
N SER A 95 8.59 -10.79 11.80
CA SER A 95 8.28 -12.13 11.28
C SER A 95 9.41 -12.71 10.43
N ALA A 96 10.01 -11.89 9.57
CA ALA A 96 11.17 -12.28 8.76
C ALA A 96 12.40 -12.56 9.62
N ALA A 97 12.66 -11.76 10.66
CA ALA A 97 13.76 -11.97 11.60
C ALA A 97 13.61 -13.30 12.38
N LEU A 98 12.38 -13.65 12.77
CA LEU A 98 12.09 -14.94 13.42
C LEU A 98 12.34 -16.14 12.50
N LEU A 99 12.14 -15.98 11.19
CA LEU A 99 12.44 -17.00 10.17
C LEU A 99 13.94 -17.18 9.96
N ALA A 100 14.69 -16.08 9.87
CA ALA A 100 16.14 -16.12 9.65
C ALA A 100 16.93 -16.81 10.77
N ARG A 101 16.33 -16.97 11.96
CA ARG A 101 16.93 -17.70 13.09
C ARG A 101 16.74 -19.22 13.03
N LYS A 102 15.88 -19.73 12.15
CA LYS A 102 15.72 -21.19 11.95
C LYS A 102 16.73 -21.66 10.91
N ASP A 103 17.42 -22.76 11.19
CA ASP A 103 18.45 -23.35 10.32
C ASP A 103 17.90 -23.84 8.96
N ASP A 104 16.58 -23.97 8.83
CA ASP A 104 15.84 -24.51 7.68
C ASP A 104 15.08 -23.40 6.89
N TRP A 105 15.63 -22.19 6.82
CA TRP A 105 14.97 -21.10 6.11
C TRP A 105 15.11 -21.28 4.59
N GLU A 106 13.98 -21.35 3.88
CA GLU A 106 14.01 -21.30 2.42
C GLU A 106 14.57 -19.94 1.97
N LEU A 107 15.57 -19.98 1.09
CA LEU A 107 16.34 -18.81 0.64
C LEU A 107 15.45 -17.65 0.11
N LEU A 108 14.23 -17.98 -0.33
CA LEU A 108 13.26 -17.07 -0.93
C LEU A 108 12.35 -16.37 0.10
N THR A 109 12.23 -16.86 1.33
CA THR A 109 11.22 -16.36 2.27
C THR A 109 11.54 -14.93 2.75
N VAL A 110 12.79 -14.63 3.08
CA VAL A 110 13.20 -13.27 3.50
C VAL A 110 13.01 -12.23 2.38
N PRO A 111 13.45 -12.48 1.13
CA PRO A 111 13.13 -11.63 -0.01
C PRO A 111 11.64 -11.36 -0.18
N ILE A 112 10.77 -12.36 0.01
CA ILE A 112 9.31 -12.20 -0.11
C ILE A 112 8.77 -11.19 0.92
N PHE A 113 9.23 -11.25 2.18
CA PHE A 113 8.84 -10.27 3.20
C PHE A 113 9.33 -8.87 2.85
N ALA A 114 10.56 -8.73 2.34
CA ALA A 114 11.09 -7.45 1.90
C ALA A 114 10.28 -6.88 0.71
N CYS A 115 9.97 -7.72 -0.28
CA CYS A 115 9.11 -7.35 -1.41
C CYS A 115 7.72 -6.89 -0.96
N MET A 116 7.09 -7.61 -0.02
CA MET A 116 5.81 -7.19 0.55
C MET A 116 5.90 -5.82 1.22
N ILE A 117 6.94 -5.55 2.02
CA ILE A 117 7.13 -4.24 2.66
C ILE A 117 7.24 -3.14 1.60
N ILE A 118 8.04 -3.35 0.55
CA ILE A 118 8.21 -2.39 -0.56
C ILE A 118 6.88 -2.13 -1.27
N MET A 119 6.12 -3.20 -1.57
CA MET A 119 4.82 -3.07 -2.23
C MET A 119 3.78 -2.35 -1.36
N LEU A 120 3.71 -2.67 -0.07
CA LEU A 120 2.87 -1.91 0.87
C LEU A 120 3.32 -0.44 0.96
N HIS A 121 4.62 -0.16 0.88
CA HIS A 121 5.14 1.20 0.85
C HIS A 121 4.65 1.96 -0.39
N ALA A 122 4.66 1.33 -1.56
CA ALA A 122 4.11 1.91 -2.77
C ALA A 122 2.60 2.20 -2.63
N VAL A 123 1.83 1.33 -1.96
CA VAL A 123 0.41 1.61 -1.66
C VAL A 123 0.28 2.81 -0.70
N TYR A 124 1.11 2.89 0.33
CA TYR A 124 1.14 4.03 1.26
C TYR A 124 1.43 5.36 0.55
N GLU A 125 2.42 5.39 -0.34
CA GLU A 125 2.71 6.58 -1.16
C GLU A 125 1.49 7.00 -1.97
N ARG A 126 0.82 6.05 -2.63
CA ARG A 126 -0.42 6.33 -3.36
C ARG A 126 -1.57 6.78 -2.45
N CYS A 127 -1.67 6.26 -1.24
CA CYS A 127 -2.68 6.69 -0.27
C CYS A 127 -2.47 8.15 0.12
N THR A 128 -1.21 8.55 0.32
CA THR A 128 -0.84 9.88 0.84
C THR A 128 -0.60 10.93 -0.25
N GLN A 129 -0.47 10.53 -1.51
CA GLN A 129 -0.30 11.44 -2.64
C GLN A 129 -1.48 12.42 -2.74
N ARG A 130 -1.17 13.73 -2.65
CA ARG A 130 -2.14 14.80 -2.84
C ARG A 130 -2.42 14.99 -4.33
N PHE A 131 -3.61 15.49 -4.64
CA PHE A 131 -3.96 15.94 -5.99
C PHE A 131 -3.09 17.14 -6.33
N GLU A 132 -1.95 16.93 -6.99
CA GLU A 132 -1.36 17.99 -7.80
C GLU A 132 -2.20 18.04 -9.07
N ALA A 133 -3.09 19.02 -9.15
CA ALA A 133 -3.85 19.26 -10.37
C ALA A 133 -2.85 19.42 -11.52
N PHE A 134 -3.00 18.62 -12.58
CA PHE A 134 -2.23 18.80 -13.80
C PHE A 134 -2.50 20.23 -14.32
N GLY A 135 -1.49 21.10 -14.26
CA GLY A 135 -1.51 22.42 -14.89
C GLY A 135 -1.64 23.65 -13.99
N THR A 136 -1.67 23.55 -12.66
CA THR A 136 -1.63 24.77 -11.80
C THR A 136 -0.23 25.30 -11.53
N GLY A 137 0.81 24.56 -11.91
CA GLY A 137 2.20 25.00 -11.81
C GLY A 137 2.67 25.67 -13.10
N THR A 138 2.12 26.84 -13.44
CA THR A 138 2.75 27.94 -14.21
C THR A 138 1.68 28.96 -14.57
N ARG A 139 1.35 29.87 -13.65
CA ARG A 139 1.08 31.25 -14.05
C ARG A 139 2.21 32.07 -13.46
N SER A 140 3.16 32.37 -14.34
CA SER A 140 4.19 33.37 -14.12
C SER A 140 3.49 34.71 -13.91
N ASP A 141 3.23 35.08 -12.67
CA ASP A 141 3.00 36.50 -12.34
C ASP A 141 4.38 37.14 -12.25
N GLY A 142 4.95 37.40 -13.42
CA GLY A 142 5.80 38.56 -13.57
C GLY A 142 4.85 39.76 -13.63
N ASP A 143 4.82 40.53 -12.55
CA ASP A 143 4.41 41.94 -12.56
C ASP A 143 4.80 42.57 -11.21
N GLY A 144 5.75 43.51 -11.25
CA GLY A 144 6.13 44.36 -10.13
C GLY A 144 7.62 44.59 -10.00
#